data_AF-A0A4Q4CGH4-F1
#
_entry.id   AF-A0A4Q4CGH4-F1
#
_cell.length_a   1.000
_cell.length_b   1.000
_cell.length_c   1.000
_cell.angle_alpha   90.00
_cell.angle_beta   90.00
_cell.angle_gamma   90.00
#
_symmetry.space_group_name_H-M   'P 1'
#
loop_
_entity.id
_entity.type
_entity.pdbx_description
1 polymer ?
#
loop_
_entity_poly.entity_id
_entity_poly.type
_entity_poly.pdbx_seq_one_letter_code
_entity_poly.pdbx_strand_id
1 'polypeptide(L)'
;MRDNGIPEAQAREGLDGFGGLAQEALSRLISRHDHDGTDVRQEHLDQFLKLLASDGGMDPASLLDAMLVRRLDPEMVACTYAGEAARVLGEGWLSDELSFVDVTIRSERIAAVVRRVDEMLVSATAPEGRSALILVAEAEQHTLGAYVLALQLRLAGYNAVVRVAPVTADLTALMAANRFDIALVSIGCTAGLESGVSLVRMLRLMSRGEIRIFVGGAVPVSDEVLLERTGADRALRDVSALLTELDDSVAGRPLDRGAKRRLGEGVGSSLKGDRCGT
;
A
#
# COMPACT_ATOMS: atom_id res chain seq x y z
N MET A 1 -12.54 -50.19 -21.41
CA MET A 1 -12.33 -49.56 -20.10
C MET A 1 -11.22 -48.55 -20.30
N ARG A 2 -11.59 -47.29 -20.59
CA ARG A 2 -10.66 -46.25 -21.02
C ARG A 2 -10.20 -45.49 -19.78
N ASP A 3 -8.91 -45.57 -19.55
CA ASP A 3 -8.13 -44.80 -18.60
C ASP A 3 -8.02 -43.37 -19.13
N ASN A 4 -8.69 -42.42 -18.49
CA ASN A 4 -8.60 -41.00 -18.80
C ASN A 4 -7.80 -40.34 -17.67
N GLY A 5 -6.47 -40.37 -17.80
CA GLY A 5 -5.56 -39.57 -17.00
C GLY A 5 -5.89 -38.08 -17.15
N ILE A 6 -6.00 -37.40 -16.01
CA ILE A 6 -6.16 -35.95 -15.94
C ILE A 6 -4.86 -35.31 -16.45
N PRO A 7 -4.89 -34.30 -17.34
CA PRO A 7 -3.67 -33.65 -17.83
C PRO A 7 -2.96 -32.88 -16.70
N GLU A 8 -1.68 -33.21 -16.48
CA GLU A 8 -0.76 -32.54 -15.53
C GLU A 8 -0.61 -31.01 -15.74
N ALA A 9 -1.18 -30.47 -16.81
CA ALA A 9 -1.20 -29.03 -17.09
C ALA A 9 -2.08 -28.22 -16.10
N GLN A 10 -3.16 -28.80 -15.56
CA GLN A 10 -4.07 -28.09 -14.65
C GLN A 10 -3.58 -28.01 -13.20
N ALA A 11 -2.55 -28.80 -12.83
CA ALA A 11 -1.93 -28.71 -11.51
C ALA A 11 -0.89 -27.58 -11.41
N ARG A 12 -0.43 -27.02 -12.54
CA ARG A 12 0.55 -25.92 -12.58
C ARG A 12 -0.09 -24.53 -12.44
N GLU A 13 -1.31 -24.33 -12.96
CA GLU A 13 -2.03 -23.04 -12.87
C GLU A 13 -2.48 -22.69 -11.44
N GLY A 14 -2.59 -23.68 -10.55
CA GLY A 14 -2.92 -23.47 -9.13
C GLY A 14 -1.74 -23.03 -8.25
N LEU A 15 -0.50 -23.12 -8.76
CA LEU A 15 0.73 -22.81 -8.00
C LEU A 15 1.24 -21.38 -8.26
N ASP A 16 0.86 -20.77 -9.38
CA ASP A 16 1.26 -19.40 -9.76
C ASP A 16 0.61 -18.31 -8.89
N GLY A 17 -0.47 -18.64 -8.17
CA GLY A 17 -1.15 -17.73 -7.25
C GLY A 17 -0.48 -17.58 -5.87
N PHE A 18 0.38 -18.53 -5.50
CA PHE A 18 1.07 -18.52 -4.19
C PHE A 18 2.50 -17.93 -4.28
N GLY A 19 3.03 -17.81 -5.51
CA GLY A 19 4.38 -17.31 -5.85
C GLY A 19 4.72 -15.90 -5.37
N GLY A 20 3.71 -15.05 -5.22
CA GLY A 20 3.87 -13.60 -5.11
C GLY A 20 4.58 -13.11 -3.85
N LEU A 21 4.60 -13.91 -2.78
CA LEU A 21 5.14 -13.48 -1.49
C LEU A 21 6.65 -13.75 -1.33
N ALA A 22 7.18 -14.80 -1.95
CA ALA A 22 8.63 -14.98 -2.09
C ALA A 22 9.22 -14.00 -3.10
N GLN A 23 8.43 -13.65 -4.10
CA GLN A 23 8.79 -12.63 -5.09
C GLN A 23 8.70 -11.21 -4.51
N GLU A 24 7.80 -10.94 -3.56
CA GLU A 24 7.76 -9.69 -2.74
C GLU A 24 9.06 -9.52 -1.93
N ALA A 25 9.56 -10.60 -1.35
CA ALA A 25 10.82 -10.60 -0.62
C ALA A 25 12.02 -10.35 -1.54
N LEU A 26 12.00 -10.95 -2.73
CA LEU A 26 13.02 -10.79 -3.78
C LEU A 26 13.03 -9.40 -4.43
N SER A 27 11.86 -8.79 -4.63
CA SER A 27 11.73 -7.48 -5.26
C SER A 27 12.23 -6.35 -4.34
N ARG A 28 12.10 -6.54 -3.01
CA ARG A 28 12.74 -5.68 -1.99
C ARG A 28 14.27 -5.76 -2.01
N LEU A 29 14.84 -6.94 -2.27
CA LEU A 29 16.29 -7.11 -2.44
C LEU A 29 16.84 -6.38 -3.67
N ILE A 30 16.07 -6.35 -4.76
CA ILE A 30 16.49 -5.72 -6.02
C ILE A 30 16.36 -4.19 -5.96
N SER A 31 15.53 -3.66 -5.06
CA SER A 31 15.25 -2.21 -4.95
C SER A 31 16.20 -1.43 -4.04
N ARG A 32 17.39 -1.97 -3.72
CA ARG A 32 18.40 -1.36 -2.85
C ARG A 32 18.48 0.16 -3.03
N HIS A 33 18.18 0.89 -1.96
CA HIS A 33 18.84 2.12 -1.56
C HIS A 33 18.93 2.15 -0.03
N ASP A 34 20.14 2.42 0.46
CA ASP A 34 20.45 2.75 1.84
C ASP A 34 19.48 3.83 2.35
N HIS A 35 18.82 3.57 3.47
CA HIS A 35 18.42 4.64 4.36
C HIS A 35 18.73 4.29 5.82
N ASP A 36 19.65 5.11 6.33
CA ASP A 36 20.07 5.34 7.70
C ASP A 36 18.88 5.60 8.65
N GLY A 37 18.95 5.11 9.90
CA GLY A 37 18.42 5.85 11.04
C GLY A 37 17.41 5.21 12.01
N THR A 38 16.88 4.00 11.78
CA THR A 38 16.22 3.25 12.87
C THR A 38 16.99 1.96 13.07
N ASP A 39 17.84 1.90 14.10
CA ASP A 39 18.69 0.74 14.37
C ASP A 39 17.80 -0.49 14.65
N VAL A 40 17.59 -1.32 13.61
CA VAL A 40 16.86 -2.57 13.74
C VAL A 40 17.70 -3.49 14.59
N ARG A 41 17.32 -3.61 15.86
CA ARG A 41 18.03 -4.47 16.78
C ARG A 41 17.90 -5.91 16.34
N GLN A 42 19.04 -6.54 16.04
CA GLN A 42 19.08 -7.91 15.53
C GLN A 42 18.33 -8.89 16.44
N GLU A 43 18.48 -8.76 17.77
CA GLU A 43 17.78 -9.59 18.76
C GLU A 43 16.24 -9.56 18.62
N HIS A 44 15.69 -8.45 18.15
CA HIS A 44 14.26 -8.24 17.99
C HIS A 44 13.78 -8.70 16.62
N LEU A 45 14.60 -8.51 15.59
CA LEU A 45 14.35 -9.07 14.28
C LEU A 45 14.36 -10.60 14.33
N ASP A 46 15.33 -11.21 15.01
CA ASP A 46 15.43 -12.66 15.20
C ASP A 46 14.20 -13.21 15.94
N GLN A 47 13.76 -12.50 16.99
CA GLN A 47 12.54 -12.87 17.71
C GLN A 47 11.31 -12.77 16.80
N PHE A 48 11.19 -11.70 16.01
CA PHE A 48 10.08 -11.52 15.09
C PHE A 48 10.04 -12.64 14.04
N LEU A 49 11.18 -12.95 13.42
CA LEU A 49 11.33 -14.05 12.47
C LEU A 49 10.98 -15.41 13.09
N LYS A 50 11.38 -15.64 14.34
CA LYS A 50 11.01 -16.86 15.09
C LYS A 50 9.51 -16.96 15.33
N LEU A 51 8.85 -15.86 15.68
CA LEU A 51 7.38 -15.83 15.83
C LEU A 51 6.68 -16.06 14.49
N LEU A 52 7.18 -15.45 13.42
CA LEU A 52 6.70 -15.67 12.06
C LEU A 52 6.89 -17.12 11.60
N ALA A 53 7.88 -17.85 12.11
CA ALA A 53 8.17 -19.23 11.77
C ALA A 53 7.45 -20.27 12.65
N SER A 54 6.71 -19.84 13.68
CA SER A 54 6.10 -20.77 14.64
C SER A 54 5.02 -21.66 13.99
N ASP A 55 5.00 -22.94 14.36
CA ASP A 55 4.01 -23.91 13.86
C ASP A 55 2.61 -23.61 14.45
N GLY A 56 1.58 -23.64 13.60
CA GLY A 56 0.19 -23.34 13.98
C GLY A 56 -0.35 -22.04 13.37
N GLY A 57 -1.65 -21.76 13.53
CA GLY A 57 -2.21 -20.48 13.13
C GLY A 57 -1.54 -19.33 13.90
N MET A 58 -1.10 -18.29 13.21
CA MET A 58 -0.51 -17.09 13.83
C MET A 58 -1.64 -16.09 14.06
N ASP A 59 -1.85 -15.67 15.30
CA ASP A 59 -2.70 -14.53 15.62
C ASP A 59 -1.85 -13.25 15.63
N PRO A 60 -2.11 -12.28 14.73
CA PRO A 60 -1.34 -11.05 14.65
C PRO A 60 -1.35 -10.24 15.95
N ALA A 61 -2.43 -10.28 16.72
CA ALA A 61 -2.52 -9.57 17.99
C ALA A 61 -1.55 -10.17 19.02
N SER A 62 -1.57 -11.50 19.18
CA SER A 62 -0.64 -12.22 20.05
C SER A 62 0.83 -12.01 19.66
N LEU A 63 1.14 -11.93 18.37
CA LEU A 63 2.48 -11.59 17.90
C LEU A 63 2.88 -10.18 18.33
N LEU A 64 2.00 -9.20 18.11
CA LEU A 64 2.25 -7.81 18.49
C LEU A 64 2.43 -7.66 20.00
N ASP A 65 1.63 -8.36 20.80
CA ASP A 65 1.77 -8.39 22.26
C ASP A 65 3.15 -8.94 22.69
N ALA A 66 3.61 -10.01 22.04
CA ALA A 66 4.92 -10.59 22.33
C ALA A 66 6.10 -9.64 21.98
N MET A 67 5.91 -8.80 20.96
CA MET A 67 6.85 -7.74 20.59
C MET A 67 6.75 -6.53 21.54
N LEU A 68 5.54 -6.19 22.00
CA LEU A 68 5.30 -5.10 22.96
C LEU A 68 5.91 -5.39 24.33
N VAL A 69 5.90 -6.64 24.80
CA VAL A 69 6.61 -7.07 26.01
C VAL A 69 8.12 -6.77 25.93
N ARG A 70 8.67 -6.69 24.71
CA ARG A 70 10.06 -6.31 24.44
C ARG A 70 10.25 -4.82 24.17
N ARG A 71 9.23 -4.00 24.44
CA ARG A 71 9.20 -2.54 24.23
C ARG A 71 9.35 -2.14 22.76
N LEU A 72 8.75 -2.92 21.86
CA LEU A 72 8.59 -2.53 20.47
C LEU A 72 7.13 -2.14 20.23
N ASP A 73 6.94 -0.89 19.81
CA ASP A 73 5.62 -0.39 19.47
C ASP A 73 5.07 -1.09 18.21
N PRO A 74 3.76 -1.39 18.13
CA PRO A 74 3.16 -2.06 16.98
C PRO A 74 3.45 -1.36 15.65
N GLU A 75 3.48 -0.04 15.66
CA GLU A 75 3.80 0.81 14.51
C GLU A 75 5.22 0.54 13.99
N MET A 76 6.20 0.45 14.90
CA MET A 76 7.58 0.12 14.56
C MET A 76 7.71 -1.31 14.02
N VAL A 77 6.95 -2.25 14.59
CA VAL A 77 6.90 -3.64 14.08
C VAL A 77 6.39 -3.67 12.64
N ALA A 78 5.28 -2.97 12.35
CA ALA A 78 4.63 -2.99 11.06
C ALA A 78 5.33 -2.13 9.98
N CYS A 79 5.96 -1.01 10.35
CA CYS A 79 6.63 -0.13 9.38
C CYS A 79 8.10 -0.48 9.15
N THR A 80 8.81 -0.94 10.18
CA THR A 80 10.27 -1.17 10.12
C THR A 80 10.61 -2.66 10.11
N TYR A 81 10.19 -3.41 11.13
CA TYR A 81 10.58 -4.83 11.24
C TYR A 81 9.92 -5.71 10.20
N ALA A 82 8.70 -5.39 9.74
CA ALA A 82 8.06 -6.04 8.59
C ALA A 82 8.87 -5.88 7.30
N GLY A 83 9.48 -4.71 7.11
CA GLY A 83 10.42 -4.39 6.03
C GLY A 83 11.60 -5.35 6.02
N GLU A 84 12.34 -5.34 7.13
CA GLU A 84 13.54 -6.16 7.31
C GLU A 84 13.25 -7.66 7.33
N ALA A 85 12.15 -8.10 7.94
CA ALA A 85 11.77 -9.51 7.93
C ALA A 85 11.52 -9.98 6.49
N ALA A 86 10.79 -9.20 5.67
CA ALA A 86 10.60 -9.55 4.27
C ALA A 86 11.94 -9.63 3.51
N ARG A 87 12.92 -8.76 3.80
CA ARG A 87 14.27 -8.85 3.21
C ARG A 87 14.96 -10.15 3.61
N VAL A 88 14.98 -10.49 4.89
CA VAL A 88 15.60 -11.74 5.38
C VAL A 88 14.95 -12.98 4.77
N LEU A 89 13.62 -12.99 4.62
CA LEU A 89 12.91 -14.09 3.96
C LEU A 89 13.34 -14.25 2.49
N GLY A 90 13.58 -13.13 1.80
CA GLY A 90 14.02 -13.12 0.40
C GLY A 90 15.45 -13.58 0.24
N GLU A 91 16.32 -13.20 1.17
CA GLU A 91 17.71 -13.67 1.22
C GLU A 91 17.75 -15.18 1.47
N GLY A 92 16.98 -15.66 2.45
CA GLY A 92 16.88 -17.09 2.74
C GLY A 92 16.28 -17.91 1.59
N TRP A 93 15.37 -17.33 0.80
CA TRP A 93 14.90 -17.96 -0.44
C TRP A 93 16.02 -18.06 -1.48
N LEU A 94 16.74 -16.96 -1.71
CA LEU A 94 17.82 -16.90 -2.70
C LEU A 94 19.01 -17.80 -2.36
N SER A 95 19.27 -18.04 -1.06
CA SER A 95 20.33 -18.93 -0.59
C SER A 95 19.88 -20.38 -0.41
N ASP A 96 18.66 -20.74 -0.84
CA ASP A 96 18.04 -22.06 -0.66
C ASP A 96 17.92 -22.51 0.82
N GLU A 97 17.93 -21.56 1.77
CA GLU A 97 17.76 -21.81 3.20
C GLU A 97 16.29 -21.91 3.63
N LEU A 98 15.39 -21.25 2.90
CA LEU A 98 13.94 -21.27 3.12
C LEU A 98 13.23 -21.86 1.92
N SER A 99 12.23 -22.71 2.16
CA SER A 99 11.39 -23.23 1.10
C SER A 99 10.39 -22.19 0.60
N PHE A 100 9.83 -22.42 -0.57
CA PHE A 100 8.75 -21.60 -1.11
C PHE A 100 7.55 -21.51 -0.14
N VAL A 101 7.22 -22.62 0.52
CA VAL A 101 6.13 -22.71 1.49
C VAL A 101 6.44 -21.84 2.71
N ASP A 102 7.68 -21.92 3.23
CA ASP A 102 8.11 -21.10 4.37
C ASP A 102 7.96 -19.61 4.08
N VAL A 103 8.48 -19.16 2.94
CA VAL A 103 8.47 -17.75 2.57
C VAL A 103 7.03 -17.26 2.35
N THR A 104 6.20 -18.07 1.70
CA THR A 104 4.79 -17.72 1.48
C THR A 104 4.03 -17.56 2.80
N ILE A 105 4.13 -18.54 3.71
CA ILE A 105 3.43 -18.48 5.00
C ILE A 105 3.93 -17.30 5.84
N ARG A 106 5.24 -17.11 5.93
CA ARG A 106 5.82 -16.06 6.77
C ARG A 106 5.51 -14.67 6.24
N SER A 107 5.49 -14.47 4.93
CA SER A 107 5.10 -13.20 4.32
C SER A 107 3.60 -12.89 4.48
N GLU A 108 2.73 -13.91 4.43
CA GLU A 108 1.30 -13.74 4.70
C GLU A 108 1.06 -13.30 6.14
N ARG A 109 1.83 -13.89 7.07
CA ARG A 109 1.88 -13.48 8.48
C ARG A 109 2.39 -12.05 8.67
N ILE A 110 3.42 -11.62 7.94
CA ILE A 110 3.87 -10.20 7.94
C ILE A 110 2.72 -9.29 7.47
N ALA A 111 2.05 -9.64 6.38
CA ALA A 111 0.93 -8.86 5.86
C ALA A 111 -0.23 -8.79 6.86
N ALA A 112 -0.50 -9.87 7.59
CA ALA A 112 -1.50 -9.89 8.65
C ALA A 112 -1.16 -8.95 9.82
N VAL A 113 0.13 -8.87 10.20
CA VAL A 113 0.61 -7.91 11.22
C VAL A 113 0.41 -6.47 10.75
N VAL A 114 0.80 -6.14 9.51
CA VAL A 114 0.61 -4.79 8.95
C VAL A 114 -0.86 -4.40 8.93
N ARG A 115 -1.74 -5.28 8.44
CA ARG A 115 -3.21 -5.04 8.44
C ARG A 115 -3.75 -4.82 9.84
N ARG A 116 -3.30 -5.62 10.81
CA ARG A 116 -3.77 -5.51 12.21
C ARG A 116 -3.43 -4.14 12.80
N VAL A 117 -2.22 -3.64 12.57
CA VAL A 117 -1.82 -2.30 13.04
C VAL A 117 -2.60 -1.21 12.31
N ASP A 118 -2.83 -1.38 11.01
CA ASP A 118 -3.64 -0.43 10.24
C ASP A 118 -5.09 -0.31 10.76
N GLU A 119 -5.72 -1.43 11.08
CA GLU A 119 -7.06 -1.47 11.69
C GLU A 119 -7.11 -0.77 13.05
N MET A 120 -6.06 -0.93 13.87
CA MET A 120 -5.95 -0.24 15.17
C MET A 120 -5.90 1.28 14.97
N LEU A 121 -5.18 1.74 13.95
CA LEU A 121 -5.01 3.16 13.65
C LEU A 121 -6.30 3.79 13.11
N VAL A 122 -6.95 3.15 12.14
CA VAL A 122 -8.24 3.60 11.57
C VAL A 122 -9.33 3.68 12.64
N SER A 123 -9.31 2.78 13.62
CA SER A 123 -10.27 2.80 14.73
C SER A 123 -10.04 3.95 15.72
N ALA A 124 -8.81 4.48 15.78
CA ALA A 124 -8.40 5.47 16.78
C ALA A 124 -8.58 6.93 16.31
N THR A 125 -8.57 7.20 15.01
CA THR A 125 -8.50 8.57 14.47
C THR A 125 -9.60 8.89 13.47
N ALA A 126 -10.24 10.06 13.61
CA ALA A 126 -11.00 10.64 12.51
C ALA A 126 -10.02 11.12 11.42
N PRO A 127 -10.32 10.93 10.11
CA PRO A 127 -9.43 11.34 9.03
C PRO A 127 -9.38 12.87 8.91
N GLU A 128 -8.59 13.51 9.77
CA GLU A 128 -8.30 14.93 9.76
C GLU A 128 -6.89 15.15 9.22
N GLY A 129 -6.77 15.35 7.91
CA GLY A 129 -5.46 15.53 7.29
C GLY A 129 -5.50 15.58 5.78
N ARG A 130 -4.32 15.62 5.15
CA ARG A 130 -4.18 15.51 3.69
C ARG A 130 -4.56 14.11 3.22
N SER A 131 -5.03 13.99 1.99
CA SER A 131 -5.50 12.74 1.42
C SER A 131 -4.51 12.20 0.40
N ALA A 132 -4.09 10.96 0.57
CA ALA A 132 -3.15 10.27 -0.31
C ALA A 132 -3.83 9.09 -1.01
N LEU A 133 -3.67 9.00 -2.32
CA LEU A 133 -4.13 7.85 -3.10
C LEU A 133 -2.95 6.97 -3.49
N ILE A 134 -2.96 5.70 -3.08
CA ILE A 134 -1.94 4.72 -3.46
C ILE A 134 -2.58 3.74 -4.44
N LEU A 135 -2.02 3.66 -5.64
CA LEU A 135 -2.45 2.76 -6.70
C LEU A 135 -1.36 1.71 -6.92
N VAL A 136 -1.74 0.44 -6.92
CA VAL A 136 -0.85 -0.65 -7.34
C VAL A 136 -1.22 -1.02 -8.78
N ALA A 137 -0.23 -1.02 -9.67
CA ALA A 137 -0.43 -1.35 -11.08
C ALA A 137 -0.96 -2.77 -11.29
N GLU A 138 -1.59 -3.03 -12.44
CA GLU A 138 -1.98 -4.40 -12.83
C GLU A 138 -0.74 -5.28 -13.03
N ALA A 139 -0.95 -6.60 -13.01
CA ALA A 139 0.11 -7.62 -13.02
C ALA A 139 1.06 -7.58 -11.81
N GLU A 140 0.79 -6.69 -10.84
CA GLU A 140 1.55 -6.59 -9.62
C GLU A 140 1.00 -7.53 -8.55
N GLN A 141 1.77 -8.55 -8.23
CA GLN A 141 1.46 -9.46 -7.12
C GLN A 141 1.96 -8.92 -5.78
N HIS A 142 2.76 -7.85 -5.80
CA HIS A 142 3.45 -7.28 -4.64
C HIS A 142 2.67 -6.06 -4.10
N THR A 143 1.96 -6.25 -2.99
CA THR A 143 1.09 -5.21 -2.41
C THR A 143 1.49 -4.82 -1.00
N LEU A 144 2.35 -5.58 -0.32
CA LEU A 144 2.70 -5.32 1.08
C LEU A 144 3.37 -3.96 1.24
N GLY A 145 4.27 -3.58 0.33
CA GLY A 145 4.89 -2.26 0.31
C GLY A 145 3.87 -1.10 0.23
N ALA A 146 2.80 -1.26 -0.55
CA ALA A 146 1.75 -0.25 -0.65
C ALA A 146 0.96 -0.09 0.65
N TYR A 147 0.70 -1.18 1.38
CA TYR A 147 0.04 -1.12 2.69
C TYR A 147 0.96 -0.57 3.78
N VAL A 148 2.26 -0.90 3.77
CA VAL A 148 3.25 -0.29 4.68
C VAL A 148 3.34 1.22 4.44
N LEU A 149 3.41 1.65 3.17
CA LEU A 149 3.37 3.07 2.80
C LEU A 149 2.08 3.75 3.28
N ALA A 150 0.93 3.10 3.11
CA ALA A 150 -0.34 3.64 3.59
C ALA A 150 -0.34 3.81 5.12
N LEU A 151 0.21 2.84 5.85
CA LEU A 151 0.37 2.91 7.30
C LEU A 151 1.30 4.06 7.70
N GLN A 152 2.47 4.20 7.08
CA GLN A 152 3.41 5.30 7.34
C GLN A 152 2.77 6.68 7.10
N LEU A 153 2.01 6.82 6.01
CA LEU A 153 1.27 8.05 5.72
C LEU A 153 0.20 8.34 6.78
N ARG A 154 -0.54 7.32 7.24
CA ARG A 154 -1.53 7.50 8.31
C ARG A 154 -0.90 7.91 9.63
N LEU A 155 0.25 7.34 9.98
CA LEU A 155 1.03 7.75 11.15
C LEU A 155 1.51 9.20 11.04
N ALA A 156 1.79 9.67 9.83
CA ALA A 156 2.07 11.08 9.53
C ALA A 156 0.80 11.97 9.43
N GLY A 157 -0.39 11.45 9.76
CA GLY A 157 -1.65 12.20 9.76
C GLY A 157 -2.35 12.30 8.40
N TYR A 158 -1.98 11.48 7.42
CA TYR A 158 -2.68 11.44 6.12
C TYR A 158 -3.87 10.48 6.15
N ASN A 159 -4.93 10.83 5.43
CA ASN A 159 -5.93 9.87 5.00
C ASN A 159 -5.42 9.11 3.77
N ALA A 160 -4.88 7.91 3.96
CA ALA A 160 -4.39 7.08 2.86
C ALA A 160 -5.45 6.10 2.35
N VAL A 161 -5.65 6.08 1.02
CA VAL A 161 -6.53 5.15 0.32
C VAL A 161 -5.71 4.26 -0.60
N VAL A 162 -5.77 2.94 -0.44
CA VAL A 162 -5.08 1.97 -1.31
C VAL A 162 -6.07 1.37 -2.31
N ARG A 163 -5.66 1.27 -3.58
CA ARG A 163 -6.37 0.51 -4.62
C ARG A 163 -5.39 -0.37 -5.39
N VAL A 164 -5.71 -1.65 -5.49
CA VAL A 164 -4.91 -2.63 -6.23
C VAL A 164 -5.58 -2.89 -7.56
N ALA A 165 -4.81 -2.77 -8.65
CA ALA A 165 -5.27 -3.02 -10.02
C ALA A 165 -6.67 -2.41 -10.31
N PRO A 166 -6.91 -1.12 -10.01
CA PRO A 166 -8.24 -0.55 -10.17
C PRO A 166 -8.60 -0.42 -11.64
N VAL A 167 -9.81 -0.86 -11.99
CA VAL A 167 -10.37 -0.57 -13.31
C VAL A 167 -10.74 0.91 -13.44
N THR A 168 -10.75 1.41 -14.67
CA THR A 168 -10.99 2.83 -14.97
C THR A 168 -12.27 3.38 -14.35
N ALA A 169 -13.36 2.59 -14.33
CA ALA A 169 -14.64 3.02 -13.77
C ALA A 169 -14.55 3.30 -12.26
N ASP A 170 -13.90 2.41 -11.52
CA ASP A 170 -13.73 2.53 -10.07
C ASP A 170 -12.82 3.71 -9.71
N LEU A 171 -11.71 3.88 -10.46
CA LEU A 171 -10.82 5.02 -10.26
C LEU A 171 -11.55 6.34 -10.56
N THR A 172 -12.38 6.39 -11.61
CA THR A 172 -13.17 7.58 -11.95
C THR A 172 -14.14 7.93 -10.83
N ALA A 173 -14.89 6.94 -10.32
CA ALA A 173 -15.83 7.15 -9.23
C ALA A 173 -15.10 7.63 -7.95
N LEU A 174 -13.95 7.02 -7.63
CA LEU A 174 -13.13 7.39 -6.49
C LEU A 174 -12.64 8.84 -6.57
N MET A 175 -12.13 9.25 -7.73
CA MET A 175 -11.62 10.60 -8.00
C MET A 175 -12.73 11.65 -8.05
N ALA A 176 -13.96 11.26 -8.39
CA ALA A 176 -15.11 12.16 -8.34
C ALA A 176 -15.62 12.39 -6.91
N ALA A 177 -15.59 11.35 -6.07
CA ALA A 177 -16.06 11.40 -4.70
C ALA A 177 -15.05 12.01 -3.71
N ASN A 178 -13.77 12.01 -4.05
CA ASN A 178 -12.70 12.41 -3.13
C ASN A 178 -11.78 13.46 -3.75
N ARG A 179 -11.08 14.20 -2.88
CA ARG A 179 -9.94 15.03 -3.27
C ARG A 179 -8.69 14.39 -2.66
N PHE A 180 -7.65 14.26 -3.46
CA PHE A 180 -6.35 13.78 -3.03
C PHE A 180 -5.33 14.90 -3.23
N ASP A 181 -4.41 15.04 -2.31
CA ASP A 181 -3.30 15.99 -2.38
C ASP A 181 -2.12 15.36 -3.13
N ILE A 182 -1.93 14.05 -2.93
CA ILE A 182 -0.89 13.25 -3.58
C ILE A 182 -1.45 11.93 -4.11
N ALA A 183 -0.85 11.44 -5.19
CA ALA A 183 -1.07 10.09 -5.68
C ALA A 183 0.28 9.36 -5.80
N LEU A 184 0.33 8.10 -5.40
CA LEU A 184 1.51 7.24 -5.44
C LEU A 184 1.17 6.01 -6.27
N VAL A 185 1.90 5.77 -7.35
CA VAL A 185 1.70 4.61 -8.23
C VAL A 185 2.85 3.63 -8.01
N SER A 186 2.54 2.47 -7.45
CA SER A 186 3.47 1.37 -7.21
C SER A 186 3.55 0.46 -8.43
N ILE A 187 4.75 0.30 -8.97
CA ILE A 187 5.11 -0.53 -10.13
C ILE A 187 6.30 -1.40 -9.69
N GLY A 188 6.09 -2.69 -9.51
CA GLY A 188 7.11 -3.60 -8.99
C GLY A 188 7.71 -4.55 -10.02
N CYS A 189 7.15 -4.61 -11.23
CA CYS A 189 7.71 -5.41 -12.31
C CYS A 189 7.55 -4.76 -13.68
N THR A 190 8.34 -5.22 -14.65
CA THR A 190 8.28 -4.74 -16.04
C THR A 190 6.92 -4.98 -16.69
N ALA A 191 6.24 -6.08 -16.35
CA ALA A 191 4.91 -6.38 -16.86
C ALA A 191 3.84 -5.36 -16.40
N GLY A 192 3.99 -4.80 -15.20
CA GLY A 192 3.11 -3.77 -14.65
C GLY A 192 3.42 -2.35 -15.16
N LEU A 193 4.51 -2.13 -15.89
CA LEU A 193 4.94 -0.79 -16.30
C LEU A 193 3.91 -0.09 -17.20
N GLU A 194 3.36 -0.76 -18.20
CA GLU A 194 2.34 -0.17 -19.09
C GLU A 194 1.05 0.17 -18.34
N SER A 195 0.67 -0.65 -17.37
CA SER A 195 -0.46 -0.36 -16.49
C SER A 195 -0.17 0.86 -15.62
N GLY A 196 1.03 0.95 -15.03
CA GLY A 196 1.47 2.12 -14.28
C GLY A 196 1.46 3.42 -15.09
N VAL A 197 1.98 3.38 -16.33
CA VAL A 197 1.92 4.52 -17.28
C VAL A 197 0.47 4.94 -17.53
N SER A 198 -0.41 3.96 -17.74
CA SER A 198 -1.85 4.20 -17.96
C SER A 198 -2.52 4.84 -16.74
N LEU A 199 -2.21 4.36 -15.53
CA LEU A 199 -2.72 4.92 -14.27
C LEU A 199 -2.28 6.39 -14.09
N VAL A 200 -1.00 6.70 -14.31
CA VAL A 200 -0.49 8.08 -14.20
C VAL A 200 -1.19 9.00 -15.20
N ARG A 201 -1.35 8.55 -16.45
CA ARG A 201 -2.06 9.32 -17.48
C ARG A 201 -3.52 9.59 -17.10
N MET A 202 -4.23 8.59 -16.56
CA MET A 202 -5.60 8.77 -16.09
C MET A 202 -5.69 9.76 -14.92
N LEU A 203 -4.78 9.64 -13.94
CA LEU A 203 -4.70 10.56 -12.81
C LEU A 203 -4.50 12.00 -13.27
N ARG A 204 -3.60 12.25 -14.23
CA ARG A 204 -3.40 13.60 -14.81
C ARG A 204 -4.65 14.15 -15.47
N LEU A 205 -5.33 13.33 -16.26
CA LEU A 205 -6.55 13.74 -16.96
C LEU A 205 -7.68 14.10 -15.98
N MET A 206 -7.86 13.29 -14.93
CA MET A 206 -8.94 13.45 -13.94
C MET A 206 -8.66 14.57 -12.94
N SER A 207 -7.40 14.75 -12.54
CA SER A 207 -6.99 15.76 -11.56
C SER A 207 -6.79 17.16 -12.13
N ARG A 208 -6.80 17.31 -13.46
CA ARG A 208 -6.46 18.57 -14.16
C ARG A 208 -5.10 19.14 -13.74
N GLY A 209 -4.17 18.27 -13.31
CA GLY A 209 -2.83 18.66 -12.87
C GLY A 209 -2.73 19.20 -11.45
N GLU A 210 -3.80 19.12 -10.64
CA GLU A 210 -3.79 19.62 -9.25
C GLU A 210 -3.06 18.69 -8.28
N ILE A 211 -2.91 17.40 -8.63
CA ILE A 211 -2.35 16.37 -7.75
C ILE A 211 -0.89 16.12 -8.11
N ARG A 212 -0.03 16.06 -7.09
CA ARG A 212 1.36 15.61 -7.25
C ARG A 212 1.41 14.08 -7.31
N ILE A 213 1.98 13.55 -8.39
CA ILE A 213 2.03 12.11 -8.68
C ILE A 213 3.45 11.60 -8.49
N PHE A 214 3.59 10.64 -7.61
CA PHE A 214 4.82 9.89 -7.37
C PHE A 214 4.71 8.51 -8.01
N VAL A 215 5.81 7.99 -8.54
CA VAL A 215 5.93 6.62 -9.03
C VAL A 215 7.03 5.91 -8.26
N GLY A 216 6.84 4.65 -7.92
CA GLY A 216 7.84 3.88 -7.18
C GLY A 216 7.59 2.39 -7.30
N GLY A 217 8.15 1.64 -6.37
CA GLY A 217 8.12 0.17 -6.40
C GLY A 217 9.39 -0.41 -7.02
N ALA A 218 9.41 -1.74 -7.11
CA ALA A 218 10.59 -2.53 -7.41
C ALA A 218 10.88 -2.78 -8.90
N VAL A 219 10.26 -2.02 -9.80
CA VAL A 219 10.49 -2.18 -11.24
C VAL A 219 11.98 -1.99 -11.58
N PRO A 220 12.60 -2.90 -12.36
CA PRO A 220 14.05 -2.88 -12.64
C PRO A 220 14.38 -1.89 -13.77
N VAL A 221 13.98 -0.63 -13.62
CA VAL A 221 14.32 0.49 -14.51
C VAL A 221 14.85 1.65 -13.68
N SER A 222 15.70 2.49 -14.27
CA SER A 222 16.20 3.69 -13.59
C SER A 222 15.07 4.71 -13.37
N ASP A 223 15.28 5.62 -12.42
CA ASP A 223 14.31 6.67 -12.10
C ASP A 223 14.07 7.60 -13.29
N GLU A 224 15.11 7.90 -14.08
CA GLU A 224 14.99 8.70 -15.29
C GLU A 224 14.06 8.04 -16.30
N VAL A 225 14.29 6.75 -16.59
CA VAL A 225 13.43 5.99 -17.52
C VAL A 225 12.01 5.88 -16.98
N LEU A 226 11.84 5.65 -15.67
CA LEU A 226 10.53 5.55 -15.05
C LEU A 226 9.75 6.86 -15.20
N LEU A 227 10.39 8.00 -14.94
CA LEU A 227 9.79 9.33 -15.06
C LEU A 227 9.46 9.70 -16.50
N GLU A 228 10.39 9.46 -17.44
CA GLU A 228 10.17 9.70 -18.86
C GLU A 228 8.99 8.90 -19.40
N ARG A 229 8.87 7.62 -19.00
CA ARG A 229 7.82 6.72 -19.45
C ARG A 229 6.45 7.08 -18.85
N THR A 230 6.41 7.46 -17.58
CA THR A 230 5.15 7.67 -16.85
C THR A 230 4.63 9.10 -16.89
N GLY A 231 5.52 10.11 -16.99
CA GLY A 231 5.14 11.51 -16.84
C GLY A 231 4.75 11.91 -15.41
N ALA A 232 5.18 11.12 -14.42
CA ALA A 232 5.02 11.44 -13.01
C ALA A 232 5.92 12.61 -12.59
N ASP A 233 5.62 13.23 -11.44
CA ASP A 233 6.40 14.37 -10.92
C ASP A 233 7.73 13.93 -10.31
N ARG A 234 7.75 12.76 -9.65
CA ARG A 234 8.92 12.28 -8.92
C ARG A 234 8.93 10.76 -8.76
N ALA A 235 10.13 10.17 -8.78
CA ALA A 235 10.33 8.80 -8.37
C ALA A 235 10.44 8.71 -6.83
N LEU A 236 9.82 7.70 -6.24
CA LEU A 236 9.81 7.45 -4.81
C LEU A 236 10.59 6.17 -4.51
N ARG A 237 11.74 6.34 -3.86
CA ARG A 237 12.58 5.24 -3.35
C ARG A 237 12.63 5.21 -1.82
N ASP A 238 12.41 6.35 -1.18
CA ASP A 238 12.37 6.50 0.27
C ASP A 238 11.12 7.26 0.72
N VAL A 239 10.33 6.63 1.57
CA VAL A 239 9.11 7.22 2.15
C VAL A 239 9.47 8.31 3.15
N SER A 240 10.60 8.21 3.86
CA SER A 240 11.02 9.22 4.85
C SER A 240 11.33 10.55 4.18
N ALA A 241 12.02 10.51 3.03
CA ALA A 241 12.24 11.67 2.17
C ALA A 241 10.93 12.29 1.66
N LEU A 242 9.93 11.47 1.32
CA LEU A 242 8.59 11.95 0.95
C LEU A 242 7.91 12.66 2.11
N LEU A 243 7.86 12.04 3.29
CA LEU A 243 7.22 12.63 4.47
C LEU A 243 7.87 13.97 4.83
N THR A 244 9.20 14.05 4.79
CA THR A 244 9.94 15.29 5.01
C THR A 244 9.58 16.38 3.99
N GLU A 245 9.55 16.05 2.69
CA GLU A 245 9.15 17.01 1.64
C GLU A 245 7.72 17.52 1.84
N LEU A 246 6.82 16.62 2.22
CA LEU A 246 5.42 16.95 2.40
C LEU A 246 5.18 17.82 3.63
N ASP A 247 5.91 17.59 4.72
CA ASP A 247 5.87 18.40 5.94
C ASP A 247 6.39 19.83 5.68
N ASP A 248 7.51 19.98 4.97
CA ASP A 248 8.02 21.29 4.55
C ASP A 248 7.01 22.06 3.68
N SER A 249 6.27 21.33 2.84
CA SER A 249 5.19 21.89 2.02
C SER A 249 3.95 22.28 2.85
N VAL A 250 3.74 21.75 4.07
CA VAL A 250 2.69 22.20 5.02
C VAL A 250 2.98 23.61 5.51
N ALA A 251 4.23 23.90 5.86
CA ALA A 251 4.62 25.19 6.41
C ALA A 251 4.37 26.36 5.43
N GLY A 252 4.26 26.08 4.12
CA GLY A 252 4.09 27.07 3.06
C GLY A 252 2.67 27.30 2.52
N ARG A 253 1.66 26.49 2.86
CA ARG A 253 0.29 26.64 2.31
C ARG A 253 -0.82 26.31 3.32
N PRO A 254 -1.46 27.30 3.95
CA PRO A 254 -2.76 27.11 4.58
C PRO A 254 -3.83 27.05 3.47
N LEU A 255 -4.29 25.85 3.11
CA LEU A 255 -5.37 25.72 2.13
C LEU A 255 -6.72 25.67 2.83
N ASP A 256 -7.48 26.75 2.60
CA ASP A 256 -8.85 26.98 2.98
C ASP A 256 -9.77 25.83 2.52
N ARG A 257 -10.17 24.97 3.47
CA ARG A 257 -11.14 23.88 3.26
C ARG A 257 -12.60 24.37 3.27
N GLY A 258 -12.86 25.68 3.28
CA GLY A 258 -14.20 26.24 3.52
C GLY A 258 -15.15 26.37 2.32
N ALA A 259 -14.69 26.30 1.07
CA ALA A 259 -15.45 26.89 -0.04
C ALA A 259 -16.52 26.00 -0.73
N LYS A 260 -16.73 24.74 -0.34
CA LYS A 260 -17.72 23.85 -1.01
C LYS A 260 -18.85 23.28 -0.14
N ARG A 261 -19.13 23.88 1.01
CA ARG A 261 -20.28 23.50 1.85
C ARG A 261 -21.41 24.54 1.87
N ARG A 262 -21.63 25.26 0.77
CA ARG A 262 -22.78 26.16 0.58
C ARG A 262 -23.26 26.16 -0.86
N LEU A 263 -23.84 25.05 -1.31
CA LEU A 263 -24.70 24.97 -2.51
C LEU A 263 -25.54 23.70 -2.35
N GLY A 264 -26.51 23.77 -1.43
CA GLY A 264 -27.36 22.63 -1.10
C GLY A 264 -28.40 22.88 -0.02
N GLU A 265 -28.66 24.13 0.37
CA GLU A 265 -29.80 24.49 1.23
C GLU A 265 -30.40 25.78 0.69
N GLY A 266 -31.58 25.68 0.08
CA GLY A 266 -32.37 26.85 -0.30
C GLY A 266 -33.18 26.70 -1.59
N VAL A 267 -34.22 25.87 -1.58
CA VAL A 267 -35.53 26.25 -2.16
C VAL A 267 -36.64 25.65 -1.30
N GLY A 268 -37.12 26.44 -0.35
CA GLY A 268 -38.47 26.31 0.17
C GLY A 268 -39.35 27.40 -0.42
N SER A 269 -40.43 27.04 -1.09
CA SER A 269 -41.66 27.86 -1.17
C SER A 269 -42.84 26.91 -1.41
N SER A 270 -43.67 26.62 -0.41
CA SER A 270 -44.85 27.39 0.04
C SER A 270 -46.12 27.19 -0.81
N LEU A 271 -47.14 26.61 -0.15
CA LEU A 271 -48.60 26.85 -0.26
C LEU A 271 -49.45 26.17 -1.36
N LYS A 272 -50.20 25.16 -0.92
CA LYS A 272 -51.66 24.96 -1.14
C LYS A 272 -52.07 23.85 -0.15
N GLY A 273 -52.98 24.01 0.82
CA GLY A 273 -54.20 24.79 0.84
C GLY A 273 -55.42 23.86 0.74
N ASP A 274 -55.47 22.79 1.55
CA ASP A 274 -56.62 21.89 1.61
C ASP A 274 -57.69 22.44 2.56
N ARG A 275 -58.86 22.74 2.01
CA ARG A 275 -60.10 22.96 2.74
C ARG A 275 -61.04 21.78 2.48
N CYS A 276 -61.50 21.19 3.58
CA CYS A 276 -62.59 20.23 3.65
C CYS A 276 -63.96 20.93 3.43
N GLY A 277 -64.92 20.25 2.80
CA GLY A 277 -66.35 20.58 2.90
C GLY A 277 -67.19 20.25 1.66
N THR A 278 -67.76 19.04 1.59
CA THR A 278 -69.21 18.72 1.64
C THR A 278 -69.37 17.21 1.63
#